data_AF-A0A0C9R2V0-F1
#
_entry.id   AF-A0A0C9R2V0-F1
#
_cell.length_a   1.000
_cell.length_b   1.000
_cell.length_c   1.000
_cell.angle_alpha   90.00
_cell.angle_beta   90.00
_cell.angle_gamma   90.00
#
_symmetry.space_group_name_H-M   'P 1'
#
loop_
_entity.id
_entity.type
_entity.pdbx_description
1 polymer ?
#
loop_
_entity_poly.entity_id
_entity_poly.type
_entity_poly.pdbx_seq_one_letter_code
_entity_poly.pdbx_strand_id
1 'polypeptide(L)'
;MSAELEEVFLSMSIGKVPSAWDKKSYPSLKPLGSYVNDLLARIKFFQDWIDHDAPNVHWLSGFFFTQSFLTGVMQNYARMHKIPIDHLDFEFEVMGDLDGVQEAAISGVFTHVSFQCFSSFHILSTPKRPICS
;
A
#
# COMPACT_ATOMS: atom_id res chain seq x y z
N MET A 1 35.61 6.87 -13.70
CA MET A 1 34.36 6.44 -13.03
C MET A 1 33.98 7.51 -12.01
N SER A 2 32.69 7.80 -11.83
CA SER A 2 32.25 8.66 -10.73
C SER A 2 32.15 7.84 -9.43
N ALA A 3 32.35 8.48 -8.28
CA ALA A 3 32.26 7.83 -6.98
C ALA A 3 30.89 7.19 -6.73
N GLU A 4 29.82 7.78 -7.25
CA GLU A 4 28.47 7.24 -7.16
C GLU A 4 28.30 5.91 -7.91
N LEU A 5 28.85 5.81 -9.12
CA LEU A 5 28.77 4.57 -9.91
C LEU A 5 29.62 3.45 -9.31
N GLU A 6 30.74 3.81 -8.66
CA GLU A 6 31.57 2.86 -7.93
C GLU A 6 30.86 2.31 -6.69
N GLU A 7 30.14 3.14 -5.92
CA GLU A 7 29.32 2.68 -4.78
C GLU A 7 28.20 1.74 -5.21
N VAL A 8 27.54 2.04 -6.33
CA VAL A 8 26.51 1.18 -6.91
C VAL A 8 27.11 -0.18 -7.26
N PHE A 9 28.24 -0.20 -7.97
CA PHE A 9 28.92 -1.43 -8.38
C PHE A 9 29.34 -2.28 -7.17
N LEU A 10 29.94 -1.66 -6.15
CA LEU A 10 30.37 -2.35 -4.94
C LEU A 10 29.18 -2.93 -4.18
N SER A 11 28.11 -2.15 -4.01
CA SER A 11 26.87 -2.59 -3.35
C SER A 11 26.26 -3.79 -4.06
N MET A 12 26.18 -3.74 -5.40
CA MET A 12 25.64 -4.84 -6.20
C MET A 12 26.50 -6.11 -6.12
N SER A 13 27.82 -5.94 -6.10
CA SER A 13 28.78 -7.06 -6.03
C SER A 13 28.69 -7.84 -4.71
N ILE A 14 28.27 -7.18 -3.62
CA ILE A 14 28.02 -7.81 -2.31
C ILE A 14 26.53 -8.15 -2.09
N GLY A 15 25.68 -8.02 -3.11
CA GLY A 15 24.26 -8.35 -3.03
C GLY A 15 23.43 -7.39 -2.16
N LYS A 16 23.86 -6.14 -2.01
CA LYS A 16 23.15 -5.08 -1.28
C LYS A 16 22.46 -4.12 -2.26
N VAL A 17 21.30 -3.58 -1.87
CA VAL A 17 20.65 -2.49 -2.61
C VAL A 17 21.50 -1.22 -2.49
N PRO A 18 21.89 -0.58 -3.61
CA PRO A 18 22.65 0.67 -3.58
C PRO A 18 21.93 1.80 -2.84
N SER A 19 22.67 2.63 -2.12
CA SER A 19 22.09 3.74 -1.35
C SER A 19 21.38 4.78 -2.23
N ALA A 20 21.85 4.94 -3.47
CA ALA A 20 21.21 5.81 -4.46
C ALA A 20 19.79 5.36 -4.83
N TRP A 21 19.51 4.05 -4.78
CA TRP A 21 18.20 3.48 -5.08
C TRP A 21 17.30 3.49 -3.84
N ASP A 22 17.88 3.13 -2.69
CA ASP A 22 17.16 3.07 -1.41
C ASP A 22 16.48 4.40 -1.05
N LYS A 23 17.17 5.54 -1.28
CA LYS A 23 16.62 6.90 -1.09
C LYS A 23 15.36 7.20 -1.91
N LYS A 24 15.13 6.45 -2.99
CA LYS A 24 13.99 6.63 -3.92
C LYS A 24 13.09 5.39 -3.94
N SER A 25 13.34 4.42 -3.06
CA SER A 25 12.62 3.16 -3.02
C SER A 25 11.71 3.07 -1.80
N TYR A 26 10.87 2.04 -1.80
CA TYR A 26 10.07 1.68 -0.65
C TYR A 26 10.98 1.12 0.46
N PRO A 27 10.65 1.34 1.75
CA PRO A 27 11.45 0.81 2.85
C PRO A 27 11.64 -0.71 2.73
N SER A 28 12.88 -1.16 2.64
CA SER A 28 13.21 -2.59 2.50
C SER A 28 14.54 -2.92 3.16
N LEU A 29 14.57 -4.01 3.90
CA LEU A 29 15.81 -4.60 4.46
C LEU A 29 16.22 -5.87 3.69
N LYS A 30 15.64 -6.11 2.52
CA LYS A 30 15.88 -7.31 1.72
C LYS A 30 17.25 -7.24 1.01
N PRO A 31 17.97 -8.36 0.88
CA PRO A 31 19.11 -8.46 -0.03
C PRO A 31 18.71 -8.14 -1.48
N LEU A 32 19.66 -7.75 -2.32
CA LEU A 32 19.42 -7.26 -3.68
C LEU A 32 18.52 -8.19 -4.51
N GLY A 33 18.79 -9.50 -4.51
CA GLY A 33 17.98 -10.46 -5.28
C GLY A 33 16.52 -10.50 -4.81
N SER A 34 16.30 -10.57 -3.50
CA SER A 34 14.95 -10.55 -2.91
C SER A 34 14.26 -9.20 -3.08
N TYR A 35 15.02 -8.09 -3.07
CA TYR A 35 14.53 -6.76 -3.36
C TYR A 35 14.04 -6.65 -4.81
N VAL A 36 14.81 -7.13 -5.78
CA VAL A 36 14.41 -7.11 -7.20
C VAL A 36 13.16 -7.95 -7.43
N ASN A 37 13.06 -9.13 -6.83
CA ASN A 37 11.85 -9.96 -6.92
C ASN A 37 10.62 -9.24 -6.32
N ASP A 38 10.78 -8.58 -5.18
CA ASP A 38 9.72 -7.79 -4.54
C ASP A 38 9.30 -6.59 -5.42
N LEU A 39 10.27 -5.92 -6.04
CA LEU A 39 10.02 -4.79 -6.95
C LEU A 39 9.24 -5.26 -8.19
N LEU A 40 9.64 -6.38 -8.79
CA LEU A 40 8.93 -6.97 -9.92
C LEU A 40 7.51 -7.38 -9.55
N ALA A 41 7.29 -7.95 -8.36
CA ALA A 41 5.96 -8.28 -7.87
C ALA A 41 5.08 -7.03 -7.71
N ARG A 42 5.63 -5.92 -7.20
CA ARG A 42 4.90 -4.65 -7.07
C ARG A 42 4.53 -4.07 -8.43
N ILE A 43 5.49 -4.04 -9.36
CA ILE A 43 5.26 -3.56 -10.73
C ILE A 43 4.15 -4.39 -11.37
N LYS A 44 4.23 -5.72 -11.25
CA LYS A 44 3.19 -6.62 -11.78
C LYS A 44 1.83 -6.32 -11.16
N PHE A 45 1.72 -6.17 -9.84
CA PHE A 45 0.46 -5.84 -9.17
C PHE A 45 -0.17 -4.55 -9.71
N PHE A 46 0.62 -3.49 -9.92
CA PHE A 46 0.09 -2.24 -10.50
C PHE A 46 -0.22 -2.36 -11.98
N GLN A 47 0.55 -3.14 -12.74
CA GLN A 47 0.27 -3.41 -14.15
C GLN A 47 -1.04 -4.17 -14.31
N ASP A 48 -1.25 -5.22 -13.50
CA ASP A 48 -2.48 -6.01 -13.49
C ASP A 48 -3.70 -5.13 -13.16
N TRP A 49 -3.56 -4.17 -12.23
CA TRP A 49 -4.60 -3.18 -11.93
C TRP A 49 -4.89 -2.28 -13.15
N ILE A 50 -3.86 -1.77 -13.84
CA ILE A 50 -4.06 -0.96 -15.05
C ILE A 50 -4.79 -1.75 -16.13
N ASP A 51 -4.48 -3.04 -16.30
CA ASP A 51 -4.99 -3.87 -17.39
C ASP A 51 -6.39 -4.46 -17.10
N HIS A 52 -6.74 -4.70 -15.83
CA HIS A 52 -7.94 -5.47 -15.44
C HIS A 52 -8.82 -4.78 -14.36
N ASP A 53 -8.69 -3.47 -14.18
CA ASP A 53 -9.33 -2.68 -13.13
C ASP A 53 -8.85 -3.02 -11.69
N ALA A 54 -9.43 -2.32 -10.70
CA ALA A 54 -9.01 -2.41 -9.31
C ALA A 54 -9.23 -3.83 -8.73
N PRO A 55 -8.23 -4.43 -8.06
CA PRO A 55 -8.40 -5.75 -7.48
C PRO A 55 -9.32 -5.68 -6.25
N ASN A 56 -10.09 -6.72 -5.95
CA ASN A 56 -10.95 -6.74 -4.77
C ASN A 56 -10.17 -6.67 -3.45
N VAL A 57 -8.97 -7.27 -3.43
CA VAL A 57 -8.05 -7.26 -2.28
C VAL A 57 -6.76 -6.57 -2.70
N HIS A 58 -6.38 -5.51 -2.00
CA HIS A 58 -5.20 -4.74 -2.34
C HIS A 58 -3.96 -5.13 -1.52
N TRP A 59 -2.80 -5.11 -2.16
CA TRP A 59 -1.52 -5.27 -1.48
C TRP A 59 -1.07 -3.98 -0.81
N LEU A 60 -1.53 -3.73 0.42
CA LEU A 60 -1.29 -2.45 1.09
C LEU A 60 0.21 -2.19 1.30
N SER A 61 0.98 -3.20 1.71
CA SER A 61 2.44 -3.07 1.82
C SER A 61 3.16 -2.93 0.47
N GLY A 62 2.46 -3.16 -0.65
CA GLY A 62 2.94 -2.99 -2.03
C GLY A 62 3.06 -1.52 -2.45
N PHE A 63 2.32 -0.61 -1.81
CA PHE A 63 2.37 0.82 -2.09
C PHE A 63 3.64 1.47 -1.52
N PHE A 64 4.13 2.50 -2.22
CA PHE A 64 5.22 3.34 -1.74
C PHE A 64 4.76 4.21 -0.55
N PHE A 65 3.54 4.75 -0.61
CA PHE A 65 2.95 5.57 0.43
C PHE A 65 1.48 5.18 0.68
N THR A 66 1.26 4.37 1.71
CA THR A 66 -0.05 3.78 2.03
C THR A 66 -1.09 4.80 2.47
N GLN A 67 -0.67 5.89 3.11
CA GLN A 67 -1.56 6.94 3.59
C GLN A 67 -2.32 7.62 2.46
N SER A 68 -1.68 7.88 1.31
CA SER A 68 -2.37 8.43 0.14
C SER A 68 -3.42 7.48 -0.41
N PHE A 69 -3.14 6.17 -0.41
CA PHE A 69 -4.11 5.17 -0.83
C PHE A 69 -5.35 5.19 0.08
N LEU A 70 -5.16 5.09 1.39
CA LEU A 70 -6.25 5.13 2.38
C LEU A 70 -7.05 6.43 2.28
N THR A 71 -6.38 7.58 2.11
CA THR A 71 -7.06 8.87 1.90
C THR A 71 -7.91 8.84 0.63
N GLY A 72 -7.43 8.24 -0.46
CA GLY A 72 -8.20 8.05 -1.69
C GLY A 72 -9.47 7.21 -1.47
N VAL A 73 -9.38 6.14 -0.68
CA VAL A 73 -10.55 5.32 -0.30
C VAL A 73 -11.57 6.16 0.48
N MET A 74 -11.13 6.94 1.48
CA MET A 74 -12.02 7.85 2.22
C MET A 74 -12.67 8.89 1.30
N GLN A 75 -11.92 9.47 0.37
CA GLN A 75 -12.45 10.43 -0.59
C GLN A 75 -13.51 9.81 -1.50
N ASN A 76 -13.28 8.59 -1.98
CA ASN A 76 -14.26 7.88 -2.80
C ASN A 76 -15.54 7.61 -2.00
N TYR A 77 -15.41 7.13 -0.77
CA TYR A 77 -16.55 6.92 0.13
C TYR A 77 -17.30 8.22 0.43
N ALA A 78 -16.60 9.28 0.81
CA ALA A 78 -17.15 10.61 1.06
C ALA A 78 -18.00 11.11 -0.10
N ARG A 79 -17.50 10.95 -1.34
CA ARG A 79 -18.22 11.35 -2.57
C ARG A 79 -19.47 10.52 -2.81
N MET A 80 -19.39 9.19 -2.63
CA MET A 80 -20.53 8.28 -2.81
C MET A 80 -21.65 8.56 -1.81
N HIS A 81 -21.31 8.84 -0.55
CA HIS A 81 -22.27 9.07 0.53
C HIS A 81 -22.60 10.55 0.77
N LYS A 82 -21.96 11.48 0.05
CA LYS A 82 -22.11 12.94 0.21
C LYS A 82 -21.83 13.41 1.65
N ILE A 83 -20.85 12.80 2.32
CA ILE A 83 -20.40 13.14 3.68
C ILE A 83 -19.05 13.85 3.58
N PRO A 84 -18.80 14.96 4.33
CA PRO A 84 -17.48 15.57 4.38
C PRO A 84 -16.41 14.58 4.88
N ILE A 85 -15.22 14.60 4.28
CA ILE A 85 -14.12 13.70 4.67
C ILE A 85 -13.71 13.86 6.14
N ASP A 86 -13.84 15.06 6.70
CA ASP A 86 -13.49 15.37 8.10
C ASP A 86 -14.37 14.64 9.13
N HIS A 87 -15.48 14.06 8.70
CA HIS A 87 -16.36 13.24 9.55
C HIS A 87 -16.05 11.76 9.42
N LEU A 88 -15.14 11.36 8.53
CA LEU A 88 -14.80 9.96 8.30
C LEU A 88 -13.56 9.58 9.11
N ASP A 89 -13.59 8.37 9.66
CA ASP A 89 -12.42 7.74 10.28
C ASP A 89 -12.32 6.28 9.82
N PHE A 90 -11.14 5.69 9.98
CA PHE A 90 -10.92 4.28 9.68
C PHE A 90 -11.07 3.42 10.93
N GLU A 91 -11.86 2.36 10.78
CA GLU A 91 -11.82 1.20 11.67
C GLU A 91 -11.20 0.04 10.90
N PHE A 92 -10.47 -0.83 11.60
CA PHE A 92 -9.91 -2.02 10.98
C PHE A 92 -10.28 -3.27 11.76
N GLU A 93 -10.54 -4.34 11.03
CA GLU A 93 -10.78 -5.67 11.59
C GLU A 93 -9.80 -6.65 10.95
N VAL A 94 -9.10 -7.42 11.79
CA VAL A 94 -8.23 -8.49 11.31
C VAL A 94 -9.09 -9.66 10.87
N MET A 95 -9.02 -9.99 9.58
CA MET A 95 -9.75 -11.11 9.01
C MET A 95 -8.85 -12.33 8.82
N GLY A 96 -9.47 -13.50 8.72
CA GLY A 96 -8.79 -14.72 8.29
C GLY A 96 -8.47 -14.69 6.80
N ASP A 97 -8.41 -15.87 6.19
CA ASP A 97 -8.10 -16.00 4.77
C ASP A 97 -9.13 -15.27 3.89
N LEU A 98 -8.64 -14.44 2.96
CA LEU A 98 -9.46 -13.71 1.99
C LEU A 98 -9.48 -14.39 0.61
N ASP A 99 -8.95 -15.61 0.52
CA ASP A 99 -9.02 -16.43 -0.67
C ASP A 99 -10.49 -16.66 -1.09
N GLY A 100 -10.87 -16.08 -2.23
CA GLY A 100 -12.21 -16.23 -2.81
C GLY A 100 -13.15 -15.03 -2.63
N VAL A 101 -12.68 -13.89 -2.12
CA VAL A 101 -13.47 -12.64 -2.13
C VAL A 101 -13.68 -12.16 -3.58
N GLN A 102 -14.85 -12.45 -4.14
CA GLN A 102 -15.23 -12.10 -5.52
C GLN A 102 -15.86 -10.71 -5.64
N GLU A 103 -16.35 -10.16 -4.53
CA GLU A 103 -17.04 -8.87 -4.50
C GLU A 103 -16.19 -7.82 -3.78
N ALA A 104 -16.22 -6.59 -4.32
CA ALA A 104 -15.61 -5.45 -3.68
C ALA A 104 -16.33 -5.12 -2.36
N ALA A 105 -15.59 -4.57 -1.39
CA ALA A 105 -16.16 -4.16 -0.12
C ALA A 105 -17.24 -3.08 -0.33
N ILE A 106 -18.43 -3.28 0.24
CA ILE A 106 -19.56 -2.36 0.13
C ILE A 106 -19.24 -1.00 0.80
N SER A 107 -18.52 -1.02 1.92
CA SER A 107 -18.19 0.17 2.73
C SER A 107 -16.78 0.01 3.29
N GLY A 108 -15.77 0.15 2.44
CA GLY A 108 -14.38 0.02 2.84
C GLY A 108 -13.47 -0.52 1.75
N VAL A 109 -12.40 -1.17 2.17
CA VAL A 109 -11.45 -1.86 1.30
C VAL A 109 -10.86 -3.08 1.98
N PHE A 110 -10.68 -4.16 1.21
CA PHE A 110 -9.95 -5.34 1.68
C PHE A 110 -8.47 -5.20 1.36
N THR A 111 -7.64 -5.47 2.35
CA THR A 111 -6.19 -5.33 2.21
C THR A 111 -5.46 -6.50 2.88
N HIS A 112 -4.30 -6.83 2.34
CA HIS A 112 -3.35 -7.70 3.02
C HIS A 112 -2.10 -6.91 3.41
N VAL A 113 -1.66 -7.08 4.66
CA VAL A 113 -0.53 -6.36 5.25
C VAL A 113 0.54 -7.37 5.65
N SER A 114 1.44 -7.69 4.71
CA SER A 114 2.49 -8.72 4.87
C SER A 114 1.94 -10.15 5.13
N PHE A 115 2.82 -11.14 5.05
CA PHE A 115 2.59 -12.57 4.81
C PHE A 115 1.56 -13.34 5.68
N GLN A 116 0.87 -12.73 6.65
CA GLN A 116 -0.08 -13.47 7.51
C GLN A 116 -1.20 -12.65 8.20
N CYS A 117 -1.39 -11.36 7.91
CA CYS A 117 -2.50 -10.60 8.49
C CYS A 117 -3.30 -9.89 7.41
N PHE A 118 -4.53 -10.37 7.22
CA PHE A 118 -5.53 -9.69 6.42
C PHE A 118 -6.26 -8.67 7.31
N SER A 119 -6.53 -7.49 6.78
CA SER A 119 -7.32 -6.48 7.48
C SER A 119 -8.38 -5.91 6.55
N SER A 120 -9.62 -5.94 7.01
CA SER A 120 -10.69 -5.11 6.48
C SER A 120 -10.49 -3.69 7.01
N PHE A 121 -10.51 -2.69 6.13
CA PHE A 121 -10.65 -1.30 6.57
C PHE A 121 -12.08 -0.86 6.32
N HIS A 122 -12.83 -0.61 7.38
CA HIS A 122 -14.17 -0.04 7.36
C HIS A 122 -14.11 1.46 7.57
N ILE A 123 -15.00 2.19 6.90
CA ILE A 123 -15.11 3.64 7.03
C ILE A 123 -16.29 3.93 7.94
N LEU A 124 -16.03 4.61 9.06
CA LEU A 124 -17.05 5.05 9.99
C LEU A 124 -17.34 6.54 9.82
N SER A 125 -18.62 6.92 9.97
CA SER A 125 -19.03 8.31 10.15
C SER A 125 -18.97 8.65 11.64
N THR A 126 -18.01 9.47 12.03
CA THR A 126 -17.86 9.97 13.40
C THR A 126 -18.65 11.28 13.57
N PRO A 127 -19.33 11.48 14.71
CA PRO A 127 -19.85 12.80 15.05
C PRO A 127 -18.68 13.77 15.20
N LYS A 128 -18.79 14.99 14.63
CA LYS A 128 -17.74 16.03 14.69
C LYS A 128 -17.09 16.05 16.06
N ARG A 129 -15.82 15.65 16.16
CA ARG A 129 -15.03 15.88 17.37
C ARG A 129 -15.03 17.39 17.62
N PRO A 130 -15.42 17.88 18.81
CA PRO A 130 -15.31 19.29 19.11
C PRO A 130 -13.83 19.68 18.98
N ILE A 131 -13.57 20.65 18.11
CA ILE A 131 -12.25 21.24 17.96
C ILE A 131 -11.96 21.91 19.31
N CYS A 132 -11.06 21.35 20.10
CA CYS A 132 -10.54 22.05 21.27
C CYS A 132 -9.78 23.27 20.75
N SER A 133 -10.39 24.44 20.92
CA SER A 133 -9.80 25.77 20.72
C SER A 133 -8.73 26.07 21.76
#